data_AF-A0A4R7DA25-F1
#
_entry.id   AF-A0A4R7DA25-F1
#
_cell.length_a   1.000
_cell.length_b   1.000
_cell.length_c   1.000
_cell.angle_alpha   90.00
_cell.angle_beta   90.00
_cell.angle_gamma   90.00
#
_symmetry.space_group_name_H-M   'P 1'
#
loop_
_entity.id
_entity.type
_entity.pdbx_description
1 polymer ?
#
loop_
_entity_poly.entity_id
_entity_poly.type
_entity_poly.pdbx_seq_one_letter_code
_entity_poly.pdbx_strand_id
1 'polypeptide(L)'
;MTTEDITNLVEFELKNQEFGVTEQILEIHSPALLENKLQIANVAFKGDAVSVFIPIEGEHFYLVFYIDTEKREITGISTEPYISVYFKATSKELSASELNGYTNLELSESWNKGDKKPSERAFYSVSGIIIEPNTKPNDFETKFKELISELKKDKAGVQQLAKFADGYIQVVMDFHNGNGILGGPNLNEANIRDLNDLGLSIDFAFYASGRSYKS
;
A
#
# COMPACT_ATOMS: atom_id res chain seq x y z
N MET A 1 -8.19 -12.60 20.92
CA MET A 1 -9.08 -13.10 19.87
C MET A 1 -8.26 -13.86 18.85
N THR A 2 -8.74 -14.99 18.31
CA THR A 2 -8.00 -15.75 17.27
C THR A 2 -8.28 -15.17 15.88
N THR A 3 -7.43 -15.49 14.89
CA THR A 3 -7.72 -15.14 13.49
C THR A 3 -9.02 -15.78 13.00
N GLU A 4 -9.34 -16.99 13.46
CA GLU A 4 -10.60 -17.66 13.13
C GLU A 4 -11.82 -16.90 13.68
N ASP A 5 -11.75 -16.41 14.92
CA ASP A 5 -12.81 -15.58 15.49
C ASP A 5 -13.03 -14.30 14.65
N ILE A 6 -11.94 -13.66 14.22
CA ILE A 6 -11.95 -12.44 13.41
C ILE A 6 -12.60 -12.72 12.05
N THR A 7 -12.19 -13.79 11.37
CA THR A 7 -12.77 -14.19 10.08
C THR A 7 -14.27 -14.48 10.22
N ASN A 8 -14.68 -15.20 11.27
CA ASN A 8 -16.08 -15.52 11.51
C ASN A 8 -16.94 -14.26 11.72
N LEU A 9 -16.42 -13.24 12.43
CA LEU A 9 -17.13 -11.95 12.57
C LEU A 9 -17.33 -11.26 11.22
N VAL A 10 -16.28 -11.20 10.40
CA VAL A 10 -16.33 -10.55 9.09
C VAL A 10 -17.28 -11.29 8.15
N GLU A 11 -17.21 -12.62 8.10
CA GLU A 11 -18.13 -13.43 7.28
C GLU A 11 -19.57 -13.31 7.76
N PHE A 12 -19.80 -13.22 9.07
CA PHE A 12 -21.12 -12.98 9.62
C PHE A 12 -21.68 -11.64 9.15
N GLU A 13 -20.90 -10.56 9.23
CA GLU A 13 -21.34 -9.25 8.78
C GLU A 13 -21.57 -9.20 7.27
N LEU A 14 -20.67 -9.77 6.45
CA LEU A 14 -20.85 -9.81 5.00
C LEU A 14 -22.14 -10.55 4.58
N LYS A 15 -22.57 -11.53 5.38
CA LYS A 15 -23.79 -12.30 5.12
C LYS A 15 -25.06 -11.58 5.60
N ASN A 16 -25.02 -10.97 6.78
CA ASN A 16 -26.22 -10.40 7.42
C ASN A 16 -26.38 -8.89 7.16
N GLN A 17 -25.29 -8.20 6.81
CA GLN A 17 -25.25 -6.79 6.44
C GLN A 17 -25.89 -5.87 7.49
N GLU A 18 -25.51 -6.04 8.76
CA GLU A 18 -26.09 -5.26 9.86
C GLU A 18 -25.67 -3.79 9.80
N PHE A 19 -24.48 -3.51 9.23
CA PHE A 19 -24.02 -2.16 8.97
C PHE A 19 -24.49 -1.70 7.59
N GLY A 20 -25.16 -0.54 7.53
CA GLY A 20 -25.64 0.02 6.26
C GLY A 20 -24.54 0.30 5.23
N VAL A 21 -23.30 0.54 5.67
CA VAL A 21 -22.16 0.68 4.74
C VAL A 21 -21.81 -0.64 4.04
N THR A 22 -22.00 -1.78 4.70
CA THR A 22 -21.81 -3.10 4.09
C THR A 22 -22.82 -3.31 2.97
N GLU A 23 -24.11 -3.04 3.24
CA GLU A 23 -25.17 -3.12 2.23
C GLU A 23 -24.85 -2.24 1.02
N GLN A 24 -24.49 -0.97 1.25
CA GLN A 24 -24.16 -0.02 0.18
C GLN A 24 -22.97 -0.46 -0.67
N ILE A 25 -21.91 -0.98 -0.06
CA ILE A 25 -20.73 -1.45 -0.81
C ILE A 25 -21.07 -2.72 -1.60
N LEU A 26 -21.75 -3.68 -0.98
CA LEU A 26 -22.09 -4.95 -1.62
C LEU A 26 -23.13 -4.80 -2.74
N GLU A 27 -23.85 -3.68 -2.81
CA GLU A 27 -24.74 -3.37 -3.93
C GLU A 27 -23.98 -3.10 -5.24
N ILE A 28 -22.75 -2.59 -5.15
CA ILE A 28 -21.96 -2.12 -6.31
C ILE A 28 -20.65 -2.88 -6.52
N HIS A 29 -20.16 -3.54 -5.48
CA HIS A 29 -18.87 -4.22 -5.42
C HIS A 29 -19.03 -5.64 -4.85
N SER A 30 -18.01 -6.48 -5.05
CA SER A 30 -18.00 -7.85 -4.52
C SER A 30 -16.67 -8.15 -3.84
N PRO A 31 -16.65 -8.72 -2.63
CA PRO A 31 -15.42 -9.20 -2.00
C PRO A 31 -14.76 -10.27 -2.87
N ALA A 32 -13.43 -10.24 -2.99
CA ALA A 32 -12.72 -11.24 -3.76
C ALA A 32 -12.74 -12.60 -3.03
N LEU A 33 -13.02 -13.65 -3.79
CA LEU A 33 -13.05 -15.03 -3.30
C LEU A 33 -11.94 -15.85 -3.98
N LEU A 34 -11.34 -16.79 -3.25
CA LEU A 34 -10.46 -17.82 -3.82
C LEU A 34 -11.03 -19.18 -3.44
N GLU A 35 -11.32 -20.03 -4.43
CA GLU A 35 -11.92 -21.35 -4.19
C GLU A 35 -13.19 -21.27 -3.30
N ASN A 36 -14.04 -20.26 -3.54
CA ASN A 36 -15.24 -19.93 -2.77
C ASN A 36 -15.01 -19.56 -1.29
N LYS A 37 -13.78 -19.21 -0.91
CA LYS A 37 -13.46 -18.68 0.43
C LYS A 37 -13.14 -17.19 0.35
N LEU A 38 -13.55 -16.45 1.38
CA LEU A 38 -13.23 -15.03 1.52
C LEU A 38 -11.71 -14.86 1.53
N GLN A 39 -11.20 -14.00 0.65
CA GLN A 39 -9.80 -13.61 0.71
C GLN A 39 -9.61 -12.54 1.77
N ILE A 40 -8.54 -12.67 2.56
CA ILE A 40 -8.10 -11.66 3.51
C ILE A 40 -6.70 -11.23 3.10
N ALA A 41 -6.56 -9.98 2.69
CA ALA A 41 -5.29 -9.44 2.20
C ALA A 41 -4.36 -9.05 3.35
N ASN A 42 -4.91 -8.59 4.48
CA ASN A 42 -4.15 -8.40 5.72
C ASN A 42 -5.05 -8.40 6.96
N VAL A 43 -4.46 -8.76 8.11
CA VAL A 43 -5.03 -8.52 9.45
C VAL A 43 -3.99 -7.71 10.23
N ALA A 44 -4.22 -6.40 10.37
CA ALA A 44 -3.31 -5.49 11.05
C ALA A 44 -3.72 -5.32 12.51
N PHE A 45 -2.79 -5.56 13.44
CA PHE A 45 -3.00 -5.40 14.88
C PHE A 45 -2.36 -4.10 15.35
N LYS A 46 -3.12 -3.28 16.08
CA LYS A 46 -2.66 -2.04 16.71
C LYS A 46 -3.22 -1.95 18.13
N GLY A 47 -2.47 -2.53 19.08
CA GLY A 47 -2.92 -2.62 20.46
C GLY A 47 -4.15 -3.53 20.57
N ASP A 48 -5.25 -2.97 21.05
CA ASP A 48 -6.57 -3.59 21.19
C ASP A 48 -7.42 -3.48 19.91
N ALA A 49 -6.99 -2.71 18.91
CA ALA A 49 -7.69 -2.59 17.63
C ALA A 49 -7.12 -3.52 16.55
N VAL A 50 -8.01 -4.08 15.74
CA VAL A 50 -7.69 -4.89 14.56
C VAL A 50 -8.34 -4.29 13.33
N SER A 51 -7.61 -4.27 12.22
CA SER A 51 -8.13 -3.91 10.90
C SER A 51 -8.00 -5.10 9.96
N VAL A 52 -9.11 -5.55 9.39
CA VAL A 52 -9.16 -6.67 8.45
C VAL A 52 -9.39 -6.14 7.05
N PHE A 53 -8.42 -6.35 6.16
CA PHE A 53 -8.45 -5.84 4.80
C PHE A 53 -8.96 -6.92 3.86
N ILE A 54 -10.15 -6.68 3.29
CA ILE A 54 -10.79 -7.55 2.32
C ILE A 54 -10.62 -6.93 0.93
N PRO A 55 -9.95 -7.61 -0.01
CA PRO A 55 -9.85 -7.15 -1.39
C PRO A 55 -11.22 -7.17 -2.06
N ILE A 56 -11.47 -6.20 -2.94
CA ILE A 56 -12.67 -6.15 -3.79
C ILE A 56 -12.29 -6.64 -5.19
N GLU A 57 -13.16 -7.43 -5.79
CA GLU A 57 -12.92 -8.01 -7.12
C GLU A 57 -12.78 -6.91 -8.19
N GLY A 58 -11.64 -6.93 -8.89
CA GLY A 58 -11.36 -5.99 -9.99
C GLY A 58 -10.99 -4.58 -9.54
N GLU A 59 -10.88 -4.32 -8.24
CA GLU A 59 -10.56 -3.02 -7.67
C GLU A 59 -9.25 -3.06 -6.88
N HIS A 60 -8.64 -1.89 -6.69
CA HIS A 60 -7.35 -1.77 -6.00
C HIS A 60 -7.49 -1.48 -4.50
N PHE A 61 -8.59 -0.82 -4.11
CA PHE A 61 -8.90 -0.50 -2.71
C PHE A 61 -9.52 -1.69 -1.95
N TYR A 62 -9.65 -1.54 -0.64
CA TYR A 62 -10.09 -2.61 0.26
C TYR A 62 -11.38 -2.23 0.97
N LEU A 63 -12.23 -3.23 1.23
CA LEU A 63 -13.24 -3.16 2.28
C LEU A 63 -12.58 -3.50 3.61
N VAL A 64 -12.67 -2.63 4.61
CA VAL A 64 -11.98 -2.80 5.88
C VAL A 64 -12.95 -2.85 7.04
N PHE A 65 -12.75 -3.85 7.89
CA PHE A 65 -13.47 -4.04 9.13
C PHE A 65 -12.57 -3.66 10.30
N TYR A 66 -13.00 -2.72 11.12
CA TYR A 66 -12.33 -2.37 12.37
C TYR A 66 -12.98 -3.14 13.52
N ILE A 67 -12.16 -3.85 14.28
CA ILE A 67 -12.60 -4.74 15.34
C ILE A 67 -11.92 -4.32 16.64
N ASP A 68 -12.70 -4.19 17.69
CA ASP A 68 -12.22 -4.06 19.07
C ASP A 68 -12.02 -5.47 19.63
N THR A 69 -10.77 -5.82 19.95
CA THR A 69 -10.43 -7.18 20.39
C THR A 69 -10.82 -7.48 21.84
N GLU A 70 -11.05 -6.45 22.66
CA GLU A 70 -11.52 -6.61 24.04
C GLU A 70 -13.03 -6.88 24.04
N LYS A 71 -13.78 -6.08 23.27
CA LYS A 71 -15.24 -6.25 23.12
C LYS A 71 -15.62 -7.37 22.15
N ARG A 72 -14.69 -7.78 21.29
CA ARG A 72 -14.86 -8.80 20.25
C ARG A 72 -16.02 -8.45 19.30
N GLU A 73 -16.07 -7.19 18.87
CA GLU A 73 -17.12 -6.67 17.99
C GLU A 73 -16.52 -5.83 16.86
N ILE A 74 -17.24 -5.75 15.74
CA ILE A 74 -16.95 -4.79 14.67
C ILE A 74 -17.40 -3.42 15.16
N THR A 75 -16.48 -2.45 15.19
CA THR A 75 -16.74 -1.08 15.63
C THR A 75 -16.91 -0.11 14.47
N GLY A 76 -16.51 -0.52 13.27
CA GLY A 76 -16.71 0.26 12.06
C GLY A 76 -16.32 -0.52 10.81
N ILE A 77 -16.82 -0.03 9.68
CA ILE A 77 -16.52 -0.58 8.36
C ILE A 77 -16.34 0.60 7.41
N SER A 78 -15.34 0.52 6.55
CA SER A 78 -15.03 1.58 5.59
C SER A 78 -14.42 1.00 4.31
N THR A 79 -14.19 1.86 3.33
CA THR A 79 -13.21 1.57 2.28
C THR A 79 -11.87 2.20 2.65
N GLU A 80 -10.79 1.44 2.51
CA GLU A 80 -9.43 1.95 2.66
C GLU A 80 -8.71 1.90 1.30
N PRO A 81 -7.92 2.93 0.96
CA PRO A 81 -7.25 2.96 -0.33
C PRO A 81 -6.21 1.85 -0.44
N TYR A 82 -5.89 1.49 -1.67
CA TYR A 82 -4.59 0.89 -1.96
C TYR A 82 -3.49 1.85 -1.53
N ILE A 83 -2.44 1.37 -0.87
CA ILE A 83 -1.28 2.19 -0.52
C ILE A 83 0.00 1.41 -0.82
N SER A 84 0.83 1.97 -1.69
CA SER A 84 2.21 1.54 -1.94
C SER A 84 3.16 2.68 -1.62
N VAL A 85 4.19 2.37 -0.82
CA VAL A 85 5.20 3.33 -0.37
C VAL A 85 6.56 2.70 -0.57
N TYR A 86 7.33 3.23 -1.51
CA TYR A 86 8.58 2.62 -1.91
C TYR A 86 9.63 3.65 -2.28
N PHE A 87 10.89 3.26 -2.12
CA PHE A 87 12.00 3.99 -2.69
C PHE A 87 12.18 3.59 -4.15
N LYS A 88 12.44 4.56 -5.01
CA LYS A 88 12.71 4.35 -6.43
C LYS A 88 13.94 5.15 -6.83
N ALA A 89 14.84 4.51 -7.56
CA ALA A 89 15.94 5.17 -8.25
C ALA A 89 15.91 4.78 -9.71
N THR A 90 16.12 5.74 -10.60
CA THR A 90 16.14 5.54 -12.06
C THR A 90 17.28 6.27 -12.71
N SER A 91 17.82 5.71 -13.79
CA SER A 91 18.88 6.37 -14.56
C SER A 91 18.73 6.14 -16.06
N LYS A 92 19.06 7.17 -16.83
CA LYS A 92 19.18 7.08 -18.30
C LYS A 92 20.50 6.46 -18.74
N GLU A 93 21.52 6.52 -17.88
CA GLU A 93 22.90 6.15 -18.18
C GLU A 93 23.31 4.83 -17.54
N LEU A 94 22.88 4.59 -16.29
CA LEU A 94 23.24 3.39 -15.53
C LEU A 94 22.29 2.22 -15.85
N SER A 95 22.83 1.01 -15.83
CA SER A 95 22.08 -0.25 -15.84
C SER A 95 21.51 -0.59 -14.46
N ALA A 96 20.55 -1.51 -14.40
CA ALA A 96 20.01 -2.03 -13.15
C ALA A 96 21.10 -2.62 -12.24
N SER A 97 22.09 -3.30 -12.83
CA SER A 97 23.21 -3.89 -12.07
C SER A 97 24.11 -2.83 -11.46
N GLU A 98 24.37 -1.73 -12.16
CA GLU A 98 25.17 -0.61 -11.63
C GLU A 98 24.40 0.14 -10.54
N LEU A 99 23.08 0.33 -10.72
CA LEU A 99 22.21 0.88 -9.69
C LEU A 99 22.23 0.03 -8.42
N ASN A 100 22.07 -1.29 -8.56
CA ASN A 100 22.15 -2.22 -7.43
C ASN A 100 23.52 -2.16 -6.74
N GLY A 101 24.61 -1.89 -7.48
CA GLY A 101 25.95 -1.76 -6.91
C GLY A 101 26.14 -0.59 -5.94
N TYR A 102 25.21 0.37 -5.88
CA TYR A 102 25.27 1.47 -4.91
C TYR A 102 24.79 1.09 -3.52
N THR A 103 24.02 0.01 -3.37
CA THR A 103 23.41 -0.35 -2.10
C THR A 103 23.49 -1.85 -1.80
N ASN A 104 23.45 -2.20 -0.52
CA ASN A 104 23.36 -3.59 -0.06
C ASN A 104 21.94 -3.98 0.36
N LEU A 105 20.94 -3.12 0.12
CA LEU A 105 19.55 -3.39 0.44
C LEU A 105 18.93 -4.40 -0.54
N GLU A 106 17.96 -5.17 -0.06
CA GLU A 106 17.20 -6.08 -0.91
C GLU A 106 16.26 -5.29 -1.82
N LEU A 107 16.35 -5.56 -3.13
CA LEU A 107 15.48 -4.94 -4.13
C LEU A 107 14.17 -5.71 -4.25
N SER A 108 13.05 -5.00 -4.26
CA SER A 108 11.75 -5.58 -4.60
C SER A 108 11.61 -5.78 -6.10
N GLU A 109 12.10 -4.81 -6.90
CA GLU A 109 12.09 -4.89 -8.36
C GLU A 109 13.33 -4.21 -8.96
N SER A 110 13.71 -4.65 -10.16
CA SER A 110 14.70 -3.96 -10.99
C SER A 110 14.41 -4.18 -12.47
N TRP A 111 14.83 -3.24 -13.31
CA TRP A 111 14.69 -3.32 -14.76
C TRP A 111 15.76 -2.49 -15.45
N ASN A 112 16.11 -2.86 -16.69
CA ASN A 112 16.96 -2.07 -17.55
C ASN A 112 16.14 -1.23 -18.54
N LYS A 113 16.74 -0.15 -19.00
CA LYS A 113 16.27 0.57 -20.18
C LYS A 113 16.14 -0.39 -21.37
N GLY A 114 14.98 -0.37 -22.02
CA GLY A 114 14.66 -1.25 -23.14
C GLY A 114 13.96 -2.55 -22.74
N ASP A 115 13.85 -2.86 -21.45
CA ASP A 115 13.03 -4.00 -21.00
C ASP A 115 11.55 -3.71 -21.22
N LYS A 116 10.76 -4.77 -21.47
CA LYS A 116 9.29 -4.66 -21.57
C LYS A 116 8.69 -4.35 -20.20
N LYS A 117 7.74 -3.43 -20.17
CA LYS A 117 6.92 -3.20 -18.98
C LYS A 117 5.97 -4.38 -18.73
N PRO A 118 5.49 -4.60 -17.48
CA PRO A 118 4.55 -5.68 -17.16
C PRO A 118 3.26 -5.68 -17.98
N SER A 119 2.80 -4.50 -18.43
CA SER A 119 1.63 -4.41 -19.33
C SER A 119 1.90 -4.89 -20.76
N GLU A 120 3.16 -5.17 -21.11
CA GLU A 120 3.69 -5.51 -22.44
C GLU A 120 3.44 -4.50 -23.55
N ARG A 121 2.74 -3.40 -23.27
CA ARG A 121 2.38 -2.36 -24.24
C ARG A 121 3.47 -1.32 -24.48
N ALA A 122 4.50 -1.31 -23.65
CA ALA A 122 5.57 -0.32 -23.69
C ALA A 122 6.88 -0.88 -23.14
N PHE A 123 7.97 -0.18 -23.41
CA PHE A 123 9.30 -0.47 -22.88
C PHE A 123 9.71 0.59 -21.86
N TYR A 124 10.62 0.23 -20.95
CA TYR A 124 11.21 1.18 -20.02
C TYR A 124 12.19 2.12 -20.75
N SER A 125 12.02 3.43 -20.57
CA SER A 125 12.89 4.46 -21.15
C SER A 125 14.17 4.73 -20.33
N VAL A 126 14.22 4.17 -19.12
CA VAL A 126 15.30 4.30 -18.12
C VAL A 126 15.45 2.97 -17.39
N SER A 127 16.64 2.68 -16.87
CA SER A 127 16.82 1.60 -15.91
C SER A 127 16.34 2.04 -14.54
N GLY A 128 16.00 1.11 -13.66
CA GLY A 128 15.61 1.45 -12.30
C GLY A 128 15.57 0.29 -11.35
N ILE A 129 15.44 0.64 -10.07
CA ILE A 129 15.29 -0.26 -8.94
C ILE A 129 14.20 0.27 -8.01
N ILE A 130 13.53 -0.66 -7.31
CA ILE A 130 12.53 -0.37 -6.29
C ILE A 130 12.88 -1.12 -5.00
N ILE A 131 12.71 -0.43 -3.86
CA ILE A 131 12.76 -1.03 -2.52
C ILE A 131 11.43 -0.74 -1.84
N GLU A 132 10.64 -1.79 -1.62
CA GLU A 132 9.34 -1.77 -0.96
C GLU A 132 9.29 -2.91 0.08
N PRO A 133 9.62 -2.64 1.36
CA PRO A 133 9.69 -3.69 2.38
C PRO A 133 8.31 -4.17 2.83
N ASN A 134 7.23 -3.43 2.54
CA ASN A 134 5.87 -3.80 2.93
C ASN A 134 4.86 -3.63 1.79
N THR A 135 4.58 -4.74 1.13
CA THR A 135 3.57 -4.85 0.06
C THR A 135 2.17 -5.17 0.58
N LYS A 136 2.00 -5.52 1.87
CA LYS A 136 0.69 -5.85 2.44
C LYS A 136 -0.17 -4.59 2.62
N PRO A 137 -1.51 -4.67 2.54
CA PRO A 137 -2.39 -3.56 2.86
C PRO A 137 -2.14 -3.05 4.28
N ASN A 138 -1.94 -1.75 4.44
CA ASN A 138 -1.78 -1.08 5.74
C ASN A 138 -1.88 0.43 5.54
N ASP A 139 -1.95 1.19 6.63
CA ASP A 139 -1.85 2.65 6.55
C ASP A 139 -0.48 3.15 6.07
N PHE A 140 -0.49 4.38 5.59
CA PHE A 140 0.69 5.08 5.10
C PHE A 140 1.78 5.19 6.17
N GLU A 141 1.45 5.59 7.40
CA GLU A 141 2.41 5.89 8.45
C GLU A 141 3.23 4.66 8.84
N THR A 142 2.59 3.48 8.88
CA THR A 142 3.26 2.21 9.16
C THR A 142 4.19 1.82 8.02
N LYS A 143 3.70 1.83 6.78
CA LYS A 143 4.51 1.50 5.59
C LYS A 143 5.68 2.46 5.41
N PHE A 144 5.46 3.76 5.60
CA PHE A 144 6.49 4.78 5.51
C PHE A 144 7.57 4.59 6.57
N LYS A 145 7.18 4.33 7.82
CA LYS A 145 8.13 4.04 8.91
C LYS A 145 8.98 2.81 8.61
N GLU A 146 8.38 1.75 8.10
CA GLU A 146 9.08 0.52 7.72
C GLU A 146 10.05 0.77 6.55
N LEU A 147 9.63 1.51 5.51
CA LEU A 147 10.51 1.92 4.42
C LEU A 147 11.70 2.74 4.93
N ILE A 148 11.46 3.79 5.71
CA ILE A 148 12.54 4.62 6.26
C ILE A 148 13.50 3.79 7.12
N SER A 149 12.97 2.87 7.92
CA SER A 149 13.79 1.96 8.73
C SER A 149 14.66 1.04 7.85
N GLU A 150 14.13 0.57 6.71
CA GLU A 150 14.88 -0.23 5.75
C GLU A 150 16.01 0.58 5.10
N LEU A 151 15.67 1.76 4.56
CA LEU A 151 16.63 2.65 3.88
C LEU A 151 17.77 3.09 4.80
N LYS A 152 17.49 3.30 6.09
CA LYS A 152 18.52 3.67 7.07
C LYS A 152 19.57 2.58 7.32
N LYS A 153 19.28 1.31 7.00
CA LYS A 153 20.28 0.24 7.10
C LYS A 153 21.47 0.45 6.17
N ASP A 154 21.26 1.18 5.06
CA ASP A 154 22.30 1.57 4.12
C ASP A 154 22.11 3.02 3.64
N LYS A 155 22.16 3.94 4.61
CA LYS A 155 22.03 5.37 4.35
C LYS A 155 23.00 5.88 3.27
N ALA A 156 24.25 5.42 3.28
CA ALA A 156 25.26 5.87 2.33
C ALA A 156 24.90 5.45 0.89
N GLY A 157 24.44 4.20 0.70
CA GLY A 157 23.98 3.74 -0.60
C GLY A 157 22.75 4.49 -1.11
N VAL A 158 21.77 4.72 -0.22
CA VAL A 158 20.56 5.50 -0.54
C VAL A 158 20.91 6.93 -0.95
N GLN A 159 21.82 7.60 -0.24
CA GLN A 159 22.28 8.94 -0.60
C GLN A 159 23.01 8.98 -1.95
N GLN A 160 23.78 7.93 -2.29
CA GLN A 160 24.41 7.84 -3.61
C GLN A 160 23.38 7.64 -4.71
N LEU A 161 22.36 6.79 -4.50
CA LEU A 161 21.25 6.61 -5.44
C LEU A 161 20.46 7.90 -5.63
N ALA A 162 20.17 8.63 -4.55
CA ALA A 162 19.53 9.95 -4.62
C ALA A 162 20.32 10.94 -5.49
N LYS A 163 21.66 10.93 -5.34
CA LYS A 163 22.56 11.85 -6.04
C LYS A 163 22.81 11.49 -7.51
N PHE A 164 22.93 10.20 -7.82
CA PHE A 164 23.41 9.73 -9.12
C PHE A 164 22.33 9.04 -9.98
N ALA A 165 21.16 8.77 -9.41
CA ALA A 165 20.12 7.97 -10.05
C ALA A 165 18.69 8.43 -9.69
N ASP A 166 18.45 9.74 -9.67
CA ASP A 166 17.12 10.35 -9.45
C ASP A 166 16.32 9.61 -8.36
N GLY A 167 16.95 9.39 -7.18
CA GLY A 167 16.38 8.60 -6.10
C GLY A 167 15.40 9.39 -5.24
N TYR A 168 14.20 8.86 -5.01
CA TYR A 168 13.14 9.47 -4.19
C TYR A 168 12.19 8.42 -3.61
N ILE A 169 11.32 8.83 -2.69
CA ILE A 169 10.20 8.02 -2.22
C ILE A 169 8.97 8.29 -3.08
N GLN A 170 8.37 7.25 -3.65
CA GLN A 170 7.08 7.32 -4.29
C GLN A 170 6.01 6.79 -3.35
N VAL A 171 4.90 7.54 -3.26
CA VAL A 171 3.65 7.09 -2.66
C VAL A 171 2.61 7.01 -3.76
N VAL A 172 1.96 5.85 -3.86
CA VAL A 172 0.81 5.62 -4.74
C VAL A 172 -0.38 5.25 -3.88
N MET A 173 -1.47 5.99 -4.03
CA MET A 173 -2.73 5.64 -3.38
C MET A 173 -3.88 5.61 -4.38
N ASP A 174 -4.73 4.59 -4.26
CA ASP A 174 -5.92 4.42 -5.10
C ASP A 174 -7.15 4.29 -4.21
N PHE A 175 -8.00 5.32 -4.26
CA PHE A 175 -9.18 5.44 -3.41
C PHE A 175 -10.45 4.95 -4.11
N HIS A 176 -11.44 4.55 -3.31
CA HIS A 176 -12.78 4.34 -3.83
C HIS A 176 -13.41 5.66 -4.33
N ASN A 177 -13.87 5.68 -5.57
CA ASN A 177 -14.46 6.83 -6.25
C ASN A 177 -15.82 7.26 -5.66
N GLY A 178 -16.44 6.44 -4.81
CA GLY A 178 -17.64 6.84 -4.05
C GLY A 178 -17.33 7.75 -2.85
N ASN A 179 -16.08 7.90 -2.44
CA ASN A 179 -15.71 8.66 -1.25
C ASN A 179 -15.67 10.17 -1.56
N GLY A 180 -16.54 10.95 -0.93
CA GLY A 180 -16.59 12.41 -1.10
C GLY A 180 -15.44 13.17 -0.41
N ILE A 181 -14.73 12.53 0.52
CA ILE A 181 -13.53 13.04 1.15
C ILE A 181 -12.45 11.97 1.02
N LEU A 182 -11.45 12.27 0.21
CA LEU A 182 -10.24 11.46 0.09
C LEU A 182 -9.30 11.99 1.18
N GLY A 183 -9.08 11.20 2.24
CA GLY A 183 -8.12 11.55 3.28
C GLY A 183 -6.70 11.75 2.73
N GLY A 184 -5.73 11.99 3.60
CA GLY A 184 -4.35 12.21 3.16
C GLY A 184 -3.30 11.66 4.12
N PRO A 185 -2.11 11.32 3.61
CA PRO A 185 -1.00 10.87 4.43
C PRO A 185 -0.54 11.98 5.39
N ASN A 186 -0.15 11.62 6.61
CA ASN A 186 0.47 12.55 7.54
C ASN A 186 2.01 12.37 7.54
N LEU A 187 2.72 13.46 7.24
CA LEU A 187 4.16 13.56 7.48
C LEU A 187 4.40 14.44 8.70
N ASN A 188 4.82 13.82 9.81
CA ASN A 188 5.21 14.56 10.99
C ASN A 188 6.66 15.07 10.88
N GLU A 189 7.07 15.88 11.86
CA GLU A 189 8.40 16.50 11.88
C GLU A 189 9.55 15.47 11.87
N ALA A 190 9.37 14.31 12.51
CA ALA A 190 10.36 13.23 12.47
C ALA A 190 10.47 12.61 11.06
N ASN A 191 9.35 12.43 10.37
CA ASN A 191 9.34 11.94 8.98
C ASN A 191 10.11 12.90 8.06
N ILE A 192 9.88 14.22 8.20
CA ILE A 192 10.57 15.24 7.39
C ILE A 192 12.08 15.23 7.66
N ARG A 193 12.49 15.12 8.94
CA ARG A 193 13.91 14.99 9.30
C ARG A 193 14.55 13.76 8.69
N ASP A 194 13.86 12.63 8.72
CA ASP A 194 14.36 11.37 8.18
C ASP A 194 14.55 11.43 6.66
N LEU A 195 13.60 12.04 5.93
CA LEU A 195 13.72 12.31 4.49
C LEU A 195 14.94 13.18 4.19
N ASN A 196 15.09 14.29 4.91
CA ASN A 196 16.20 15.21 4.73
C ASN A 196 17.56 14.54 5.05
N ASP A 197 17.61 13.71 6.09
CA ASP A 197 18.81 12.97 6.48
C ASP A 197 19.24 11.95 5.41
N LEU A 198 18.27 11.30 4.75
CA LEU A 198 18.51 10.41 3.62
C LEU A 198 18.76 11.16 2.29
N GLY A 199 18.56 12.48 2.25
CA GLY A 199 18.69 13.29 1.04
C GLY A 199 17.59 13.01 0.01
N LEU A 200 16.40 12.64 0.46
CA LEU A 200 15.30 12.18 -0.40
C LEU A 200 14.17 13.22 -0.48
N SER A 201 13.61 13.35 -1.68
CA SER A 201 12.27 13.90 -1.86
C SER A 201 11.21 12.80 -1.73
N ILE A 202 9.95 13.21 -1.66
CA ILE A 202 8.79 12.33 -1.69
C ILE A 202 7.78 12.86 -2.71
N ASP A 203 7.22 11.96 -3.50
CA ASP A 203 6.20 12.24 -4.50
C ASP A 203 4.91 11.44 -4.23
N PHE A 204 3.76 12.07 -4.49
CA PHE A 204 2.45 11.51 -4.19
C PHE A 204 1.61 11.42 -5.47
N ALA A 205 1.20 10.20 -5.82
CA ALA A 205 0.28 9.92 -6.90
C ALA A 205 -1.04 9.40 -6.34
N PHE A 206 -2.12 10.16 -6.54
CA PHE A 206 -3.45 9.82 -6.09
C PHE A 206 -4.35 9.44 -7.27
N TYR A 207 -5.05 8.32 -7.11
CA TYR A 207 -6.02 7.81 -8.07
C TYR A 207 -7.36 7.58 -7.37
N ALA A 208 -8.42 7.55 -8.17
CA ALA A 208 -9.74 7.13 -7.72
C ALA A 208 -10.29 6.10 -8.72
N SER A 209 -10.77 4.99 -8.21
CA SER A 209 -11.26 3.84 -8.99
C SER A 209 -12.56 3.29 -8.43
N GLY A 210 -13.16 2.35 -9.15
CA GLY A 210 -14.45 1.76 -8.81
C GLY A 210 -15.68 2.60 -9.12
N ARG A 211 -16.84 1.98 -8.87
CA ARG A 211 -18.16 2.56 -9.10
C ARG A 211 -18.52 3.50 -7.95
N SER A 212 -19.12 4.64 -8.26
CA SER A 212 -19.72 5.49 -7.23
C SER A 212 -20.92 4.81 -6.59
N TYR A 213 -21.22 5.18 -5.34
CA TYR A 213 -22.46 4.77 -4.68
C TYR A 213 -23.69 5.21 -5.48
N LYS A 214 -24.75 4.39 -5.45
CA LYS A 214 -26.03 4.76 -6.04
C LYS A 214 -26.67 5.88 -5.21
N SER A 215 -27.20 6.88 -5.91
CA SER A 215 -27.95 8.01 -5.36
C SER A 215 -29.43 7.71 -5.24
#